data_AF-A0A7S2G9Z1-F1
#
_entry.id   AF-A0A7S2G9Z1-F1
#
_cell.length_a   1.000
_cell.length_b   1.000
_cell.length_c   1.000
_cell.angle_alpha   90.00
_cell.angle_beta   90.00
_cell.angle_gamma   90.00
#
_symmetry.space_group_name_H-M   'P 1'
#
loop_
_entity.id
_entity.type
_entity.pdbx_description
1 polymer ?
#
loop_
_entity_poly.entity_id
_entity_poly.type
_entity_poly.pdbx_seq_one_letter_code
_entity_poly.pdbx_strand_id
1 'polypeptide(L)'
;FKSYSRVGTSHLRFISILRDPIDRLRSLFLSEKRQGSLDLIGFNITKECLKDVLSCEAYLNITFDMWARLQVSRAEECSHLNSISNIWPDCGTDGIFGGIYSLQLEMYLRYFQGDQISLVRFEAATEDRRQCMDNVGDWLGFTGDANLTKGPVISDQPVKGDFMLENDDSWLSTEVQGLLEAFYQPYASDLFSIIKRENVEFIDVVERNELF
;
A
#
# COMPACT_ATOMS: atom_id res chain seq x y z
N PHE A 1 5.77 23.09 -27.91
CA PHE A 1 4.82 22.00 -27.61
C PHE A 1 5.32 20.76 -28.33
N LYS A 2 5.79 19.74 -27.61
CA LYS A 2 6.12 18.44 -28.21
C LYS A 2 4.88 17.56 -28.08
N SER A 3 4.43 16.97 -29.18
CA SER A 3 3.33 16.00 -29.21
C SER A 3 3.90 14.60 -29.08
N TYR A 4 3.35 13.80 -28.18
CA TYR A 4 3.66 12.37 -28.12
C TYR A 4 2.92 11.64 -29.24
N SER A 5 3.64 10.80 -29.99
CA SER A 5 3.03 9.80 -30.87
C SER A 5 3.15 8.44 -30.19
N ARG A 6 2.03 7.83 -29.83
CA ARG A 6 2.01 6.43 -29.35
C ARG A 6 2.49 5.52 -30.49
N VAL A 7 3.58 4.80 -30.26
CA VAL A 7 3.96 3.64 -31.09
C VAL A 7 3.65 2.40 -30.27
N GLY A 8 2.48 1.79 -30.50
CA GLY A 8 2.05 0.59 -29.78
C GLY A 8 0.53 0.43 -29.69
N THR A 9 0.07 -0.82 -29.61
CA THR A 9 -1.33 -1.20 -29.47
C THR A 9 -1.95 -0.54 -28.24
N SER A 10 -3.19 -0.06 -28.37
CA SER A 10 -3.93 0.74 -27.39
C SER A 10 -4.44 -0.10 -26.21
N HIS A 11 -3.55 -0.84 -25.54
CA HIS A 11 -3.92 -1.60 -24.35
C HIS A 11 -3.86 -0.70 -23.11
N LEU A 12 -4.86 -0.85 -22.25
CA LEU A 12 -4.82 -0.28 -20.91
C LEU A 12 -3.63 -0.90 -20.16
N ARG A 13 -2.92 -0.07 -19.42
CA ARG A 13 -1.79 -0.46 -18.56
C ARG A 13 -2.09 -0.04 -17.14
N PHE A 14 -1.64 -0.83 -16.19
CA PHE A 14 -1.91 -0.65 -14.77
C PHE A 14 -0.59 -0.43 -14.02
N ILE A 15 -0.57 0.55 -13.13
CA ILE A 15 0.56 0.85 -12.26
C ILE A 15 0.05 0.84 -10.83
N SER A 16 0.69 0.07 -9.96
CA SER A 16 0.44 0.08 -8.51
C SER A 16 1.66 0.58 -7.76
N ILE A 17 1.46 1.39 -6.73
CA ILE A 17 2.52 1.82 -5.82
C ILE A 17 2.39 0.99 -4.54
N LEU A 18 3.43 0.22 -4.23
CA LEU A 18 3.48 -0.66 -3.08
C LEU A 18 4.33 -0.02 -1.98
N ARG A 19 3.73 0.16 -0.81
CA ARG A 19 4.42 0.57 0.41
C ARG A 19 4.63 -0.65 1.31
N ASP A 20 5.62 -0.63 2.19
CA ASP A 20 5.68 -1.59 3.28
C ASP A 20 4.27 -1.79 3.92
N PRO A 21 3.78 -3.04 4.02
CA PRO A 21 2.39 -3.29 4.41
C PRO A 21 2.09 -2.89 5.86
N ILE A 22 3.09 -2.92 6.75
CA ILE A 22 2.95 -2.49 8.15
C ILE A 22 2.81 -0.97 8.20
N ASP A 23 3.66 -0.25 7.46
CA ASP A 23 3.59 1.21 7.37
C ASP A 23 2.31 1.70 6.68
N ARG A 24 1.84 0.97 5.66
CA ARG A 24 0.52 1.21 5.03
C ARG A 24 -0.58 1.05 6.08
N LEU A 25 -0.57 -0.05 6.83
CA LEU A 25 -1.57 -0.35 7.86
C LEU A 25 -1.57 0.72 8.97
N ARG A 26 -0.40 1.17 9.41
CA ARG A 26 -0.24 2.30 10.34
C ARG A 26 -0.86 3.57 9.79
N SER A 27 -0.55 3.90 8.54
CA SER A 27 -1.05 5.13 7.91
C SER A 27 -2.57 5.12 7.80
N LEU A 28 -3.15 3.95 7.48
CA LEU A 28 -4.59 3.75 7.50
C LEU A 28 -5.16 3.95 8.91
N PHE A 29 -4.59 3.30 9.93
CA PHE A 29 -5.02 3.46 11.32
C PHE A 29 -5.02 4.92 11.77
N LEU A 30 -3.93 5.67 11.52
CA LEU A 30 -3.83 7.07 11.91
C LEU A 30 -4.87 7.93 11.20
N SER A 31 -5.08 7.69 9.91
CA SER A 31 -6.08 8.39 9.10
C SER A 31 -7.50 8.11 9.61
N GLU A 32 -7.88 6.84 9.76
CA GLU A 32 -9.20 6.44 10.20
C GLU A 32 -9.47 6.83 11.65
N LYS A 33 -8.46 6.70 12.52
CA LYS A 33 -8.55 7.11 13.93
C LYS A 33 -8.88 8.60 14.04
N ARG A 34 -8.19 9.44 13.26
CA ARG A 34 -8.44 10.89 13.22
C ARG A 34 -9.83 11.24 12.68
N GLN A 35 -10.33 10.47 11.72
CA GLN A 35 -11.62 10.72 11.07
C GLN A 35 -12.82 10.15 11.85
N GLY A 36 -12.59 9.32 12.87
CA GLY A 36 -13.69 8.67 13.59
C GLY A 36 -14.23 7.44 12.86
N SER A 37 -13.46 6.87 11.92
CA SER A 37 -13.92 5.81 11.01
C SER A 37 -13.18 4.48 11.20
N LEU A 38 -12.39 4.35 12.28
CA LEU A 38 -11.65 3.13 12.57
C LEU A 38 -12.60 1.94 12.67
N ASP A 39 -12.20 0.78 12.14
CA ASP A 39 -12.95 -0.46 12.37
C ASP A 39 -12.91 -0.85 13.87
N LEU A 40 -14.06 -0.75 14.53
CA LEU A 40 -14.23 -0.99 15.97
C LEU A 40 -14.75 -2.41 16.29
N ILE A 41 -14.92 -3.29 15.29
CA ILE A 41 -15.38 -4.66 15.53
C ILE A 41 -14.40 -5.37 16.47
N GLY A 42 -14.93 -5.89 17.58
CA GLY A 42 -14.17 -6.55 18.65
C GLY A 42 -13.73 -5.62 19.80
N PHE A 43 -13.91 -4.31 19.66
CA PHE A 43 -13.78 -3.37 20.78
C PHE A 43 -15.11 -3.22 21.52
N ASN A 44 -15.04 -3.16 22.85
CA ASN A 44 -16.21 -2.89 23.68
C ASN A 44 -16.49 -1.38 23.75
N ILE A 45 -17.17 -0.87 22.72
CA ILE A 45 -17.52 0.55 22.57
C ILE A 45 -19.01 0.74 22.84
N THR A 46 -19.36 1.67 23.73
CA THR A 46 -20.75 1.93 24.11
C THR A 46 -21.53 2.60 22.98
N LYS A 47 -22.87 2.45 22.97
CA LYS A 47 -23.73 3.12 21.99
C LYS A 47 -23.63 4.65 22.09
N GLU A 48 -23.41 5.17 23.29
CA GLU A 48 -23.18 6.59 23.55
C GLU A 48 -21.88 7.05 22.89
N CYS A 49 -20.80 6.26 23.02
CA CYS A 49 -19.52 6.52 22.38
C CYS A 49 -19.65 6.55 20.85
N LEU A 50 -20.45 5.67 20.26
CA LEU A 50 -20.68 5.64 18.80
C LEU A 50 -21.41 6.87 18.25
N LYS A 51 -22.07 7.68 19.09
CA LYS A 51 -22.74 8.92 18.64
C LYS A 51 -21.75 10.06 18.37
N ASP A 52 -20.63 10.07 19.10
CA ASP A 52 -19.54 11.03 18.92
C ASP A 52 -18.21 10.37 19.35
N VAL A 53 -17.67 9.55 18.45
CA VAL A 53 -16.48 8.73 18.72
C VAL A 53 -15.23 9.58 18.97
N LEU A 54 -15.13 10.77 18.37
CA LEU A 54 -13.97 11.64 18.51
C LEU A 54 -13.90 12.31 19.89
N SER A 55 -15.03 12.42 20.59
CA SER A 55 -15.08 12.88 21.99
C SER A 55 -14.93 11.75 23.01
N CYS A 56 -14.96 10.50 22.57
CA CYS A 56 -15.08 9.34 23.45
C CYS A 56 -13.71 8.81 23.89
N GLU A 57 -13.47 8.81 25.19
CA GLU A 57 -12.21 8.33 25.79
C GLU A 57 -11.87 6.89 25.41
N ALA A 58 -12.86 5.98 25.40
CA ALA A 58 -12.64 4.58 25.03
C ALA A 58 -12.12 4.43 23.59
N TYR A 59 -12.57 5.27 22.67
CA TYR A 59 -12.10 5.31 21.28
C TYR A 59 -10.72 5.97 21.17
N LEU A 60 -10.53 7.09 21.88
CA LEU A 60 -9.27 7.82 21.90
C LEU A 60 -8.11 6.98 22.47
N ASN A 61 -8.40 6.09 23.42
CA ASN A 61 -7.42 5.19 24.04
C ASN A 61 -7.05 3.96 23.18
N ILE A 62 -7.71 3.72 22.04
CA ILE A 62 -7.33 2.62 21.14
C ILE A 62 -5.94 2.90 20.56
N THR A 63 -4.95 2.08 20.87
CA THR A 63 -3.62 2.19 20.26
C THR A 63 -3.53 1.40 18.95
N PHE A 64 -2.49 1.65 18.16
CA PHE A 64 -2.23 0.85 16.96
C PHE A 64 -2.04 -0.62 17.32
N ASP A 65 -1.26 -0.92 18.36
CA ASP A 65 -1.02 -2.28 18.84
C ASP A 65 -2.31 -3.06 19.15
N MET A 66 -3.25 -2.44 19.86
CA MET A 66 -4.53 -3.07 20.20
C MET A 66 -5.32 -3.39 18.93
N TRP A 67 -5.37 -2.43 18.01
CA TRP A 67 -6.11 -2.56 16.78
C TRP A 67 -5.47 -3.59 15.84
N ALA A 68 -4.16 -3.53 15.62
CA ALA A 68 -3.41 -4.44 14.77
C ALA A 68 -3.55 -5.91 15.21
N ARG A 69 -3.44 -6.21 16.50
CA ARG A 69 -3.65 -7.57 17.03
C ARG A 69 -5.04 -8.10 16.71
N LEU A 70 -6.05 -7.25 16.87
CA LEU A 70 -7.43 -7.61 16.58
C LEU A 70 -7.65 -7.85 15.08
N GLN A 71 -7.03 -7.05 14.22
CA GLN A 71 -7.08 -7.23 12.78
C GLN A 71 -6.41 -8.56 12.36
N VAL A 72 -5.25 -8.90 12.92
CA VAL A 72 -4.57 -10.19 12.66
C VAL A 72 -5.44 -11.35 13.12
N SER A 73 -5.93 -11.32 14.37
CA SER A 73 -6.78 -12.38 14.93
C SER A 73 -8.03 -12.63 14.08
N ARG A 74 -8.68 -11.56 13.60
CA ARG A 74 -9.84 -11.67 12.71
C ARG A 74 -9.48 -12.24 11.34
N ALA A 75 -8.32 -11.88 10.81
CA ALA A 75 -7.84 -12.43 9.55
C ALA A 75 -7.56 -13.93 9.65
N GLU A 76 -6.93 -14.37 10.74
CA GLU A 76 -6.69 -15.78 11.03
C GLU A 76 -8.00 -16.56 11.17
N GLU A 77 -8.93 -16.08 12.02
CA GLU A 77 -10.24 -16.70 12.21
C GLU A 77 -10.97 -16.89 10.88
N CYS A 78 -10.95 -15.89 10.00
CA CYS A 78 -11.63 -16.00 8.73
C CYS A 78 -10.94 -16.95 7.74
N SER A 79 -9.60 -16.98 7.71
CA SER A 79 -8.86 -17.94 6.89
C SER A 79 -9.12 -19.40 7.28
N HIS A 80 -9.47 -19.66 8.55
CA HIS A 80 -9.88 -20.98 9.00
C HIS A 80 -11.32 -21.34 8.61
N LEU A 81 -12.20 -20.36 8.42
CA LEU A 81 -13.62 -20.57 8.11
C LEU A 81 -13.91 -20.65 6.62
N ASN A 82 -13.13 -19.95 5.78
CA ASN A 82 -13.27 -19.95 4.33
C ASN A 82 -12.11 -20.75 3.71
N SER A 83 -12.40 -21.70 2.82
CA SER A 83 -11.39 -22.51 2.14
C SER A 83 -10.52 -21.64 1.21
N ILE A 84 -9.48 -20.98 1.75
CA ILE A 84 -8.31 -20.29 1.15
C ILE A 84 -8.57 -19.28 0.01
N SER A 85 -9.73 -19.30 -0.63
CA SER A 85 -9.91 -18.81 -2.00
C SER A 85 -10.44 -17.38 -2.11
N ASN A 86 -10.77 -16.71 -1.01
CA ASN A 86 -11.01 -15.26 -0.96
C ASN A 86 -11.00 -14.79 0.50
N ILE A 87 -9.81 -14.55 1.05
CA ILE A 87 -9.71 -13.90 2.36
C ILE A 87 -10.13 -12.42 2.23
N TRP A 88 -9.97 -11.80 1.06
CA TRP A 88 -10.50 -10.47 0.77
C TRP A 88 -11.32 -10.51 -0.52
N PRO A 89 -12.50 -9.84 -0.60
CA PRO A 89 -13.11 -8.97 0.41
C PRO A 89 -13.95 -9.69 1.47
N ASP A 90 -14.07 -11.02 1.41
CA ASP A 90 -15.07 -11.77 2.18
C ASP A 90 -14.78 -11.81 3.70
N CYS A 91 -13.53 -11.62 4.14
CA CYS A 91 -13.15 -11.64 5.56
C CYS A 91 -13.02 -10.27 6.24
N GLY A 92 -13.20 -9.16 5.52
CA GLY A 92 -13.10 -7.83 6.10
C GLY A 92 -12.76 -6.74 5.09
N THR A 93 -12.90 -5.50 5.53
CA THR A 93 -12.61 -4.30 4.74
C THR A 93 -11.10 -4.03 4.66
N ASP A 94 -10.72 -3.00 3.89
CA ASP A 94 -9.37 -2.61 3.40
C ASP A 94 -8.22 -2.44 4.43
N GLY A 95 -8.46 -2.79 5.70
CA GLY A 95 -7.54 -2.80 6.84
C GLY A 95 -6.28 -3.65 6.59
N ILE A 96 -6.14 -4.74 7.35
CA ILE A 96 -4.96 -5.61 7.24
C ILE A 96 -4.83 -6.26 5.85
N PHE A 97 -5.95 -6.56 5.20
CA PHE A 97 -5.99 -7.19 3.87
C PHE A 97 -5.53 -6.29 2.74
N GLY A 98 -5.66 -4.96 2.88
CA GLY A 98 -5.19 -4.03 1.86
C GLY A 98 -3.66 -3.99 1.72
N GLY A 99 -2.92 -4.57 2.67
CA GLY A 99 -1.48 -4.83 2.55
C GLY A 99 -1.12 -6.17 1.88
N ILE A 100 -2.10 -7.02 1.56
CA ILE A 100 -1.88 -8.30 0.88
C ILE A 100 -1.83 -8.08 -0.64
N TYR A 101 -0.69 -7.58 -1.11
CA TYR A 101 -0.53 -7.20 -2.52
C TYR A 101 -0.50 -8.40 -3.48
N SER A 102 -0.14 -9.60 -3.01
CA SER A 102 -0.18 -10.81 -3.83
C SER A 102 -1.59 -11.13 -4.33
N LEU A 103 -2.58 -11.13 -3.42
CA LEU A 103 -3.98 -11.35 -3.78
C LEU A 103 -4.52 -10.27 -4.72
N GLN A 104 -4.15 -9.00 -4.48
CA GLN A 104 -4.55 -7.90 -5.36
C GLN A 104 -3.96 -8.07 -6.75
N LEU A 105 -2.67 -8.42 -6.85
CA LEU A 105 -1.99 -8.66 -8.13
C LEU A 105 -2.63 -9.82 -8.90
N GLU A 106 -2.93 -10.95 -8.23
CA GLU A 106 -3.62 -12.07 -8.85
C GLU A 106 -5.00 -11.68 -9.40
N MET A 107 -5.71 -10.78 -8.73
CA MET A 107 -6.97 -10.25 -9.25
C MET A 107 -6.78 -9.44 -10.52
N TYR A 108 -5.74 -8.59 -10.60
CA TYR A 108 -5.45 -7.83 -11.83
C TYR A 108 -5.02 -8.74 -12.98
N LEU A 109 -4.23 -9.78 -12.70
CA LEU A 109 -3.78 -10.75 -13.69
C LEU A 109 -4.91 -11.56 -14.34
N ARG A 110 -6.13 -11.56 -13.76
CA ARG A 110 -7.31 -12.13 -14.42
C ARG A 110 -7.78 -11.31 -15.64
N TYR A 111 -7.37 -10.05 -15.73
CA TYR A 111 -7.83 -9.10 -16.75
C TYR A 111 -6.71 -8.50 -17.58
N PHE A 112 -5.48 -8.49 -17.06
CA PHE A 112 -4.31 -7.90 -17.70
C PHE A 112 -3.20 -8.94 -17.83
N GLN A 113 -2.45 -8.89 -18.93
CA GLN A 113 -1.19 -9.63 -19.04
C GLN A 113 -0.13 -8.97 -18.14
N GLY A 114 0.85 -9.74 -17.66
CA GLY A 114 1.84 -9.21 -16.72
C GLY A 114 2.66 -8.04 -17.27
N ASP A 115 2.95 -8.03 -18.58
CA ASP A 115 3.63 -6.92 -19.26
C ASP A 115 2.79 -5.62 -19.34
N GLN A 116 1.50 -5.69 -19.03
CA GLN A 116 0.61 -4.54 -18.89
C GLN A 116 0.53 -4.02 -17.45
N ILE A 117 1.17 -4.69 -16.50
CA ILE A 117 1.17 -4.37 -15.09
C ILE A 117 2.57 -3.92 -14.69
N SER A 118 2.65 -2.81 -13.96
CA SER A 118 3.86 -2.39 -13.29
C SER A 118 3.61 -2.13 -11.81
N LEU A 119 4.60 -2.47 -10.99
CA LEU A 119 4.63 -2.21 -9.56
C LEU A 119 5.77 -1.23 -9.28
N VAL A 120 5.53 -0.26 -8.41
CA VAL A 120 6.48 0.79 -8.03
C VAL A 120 6.67 0.76 -6.51
N ARG A 121 7.91 0.80 -6.02
CA ARG A 121 8.15 1.00 -4.58
C ARG A 121 7.70 2.39 -4.15
N PHE A 122 7.00 2.49 -3.02
CA PHE A 122 6.56 3.77 -2.48
C PHE A 122 7.74 4.72 -2.24
N GLU A 123 8.85 4.18 -1.72
CA GLU A 123 10.09 4.89 -1.45
C GLU A 123 10.67 5.47 -2.73
N ALA A 124 10.62 4.73 -3.85
CA ALA A 124 11.01 5.23 -5.17
C ALA A 124 10.15 6.43 -5.61
N ALA A 125 8.84 6.36 -5.38
CA ALA A 125 7.91 7.42 -5.73
C ALA A 125 8.02 8.67 -4.83
N THR A 126 8.55 8.52 -3.62
CA THR A 126 8.65 9.61 -2.64
C THR A 126 10.05 10.22 -2.53
N GLU A 127 11.11 9.42 -2.58
CA GLU A 127 12.50 9.83 -2.33
C GLU A 127 13.22 10.25 -3.63
N ASP A 128 13.08 9.48 -4.71
CA ASP A 128 13.58 9.82 -6.04
C ASP A 128 12.46 9.82 -7.08
N ARG A 129 11.45 10.64 -6.79
CA ARG A 129 10.25 10.78 -7.63
C ARG A 129 10.59 11.05 -9.09
N ARG A 130 11.67 11.79 -9.37
CA ARG A 130 12.05 12.12 -10.73
C ARG A 130 12.48 10.87 -11.49
N GLN A 131 13.45 10.11 -10.97
CA GLN A 131 13.90 8.88 -11.60
C GLN A 131 12.75 7.87 -11.71
N CYS A 132 11.90 7.76 -10.68
CA CYS A 132 10.71 6.91 -10.72
C CYS A 132 9.76 7.30 -11.88
N MET A 133 9.49 8.59 -12.07
CA MET A 133 8.59 9.05 -13.14
C MET A 133 9.20 8.88 -14.53
N ASP A 134 10.52 9.04 -14.66
CA ASP A 134 11.25 8.76 -15.90
C ASP A 134 11.13 7.27 -16.27
N ASN A 135 11.39 6.36 -15.30
CA ASN A 135 11.27 4.92 -15.51
C ASN A 135 9.83 4.48 -15.85
N VAL A 136 8.82 5.06 -15.19
CA VAL A 136 7.41 4.86 -15.55
C VAL A 136 7.12 5.34 -16.97
N GLY A 137 7.67 6.49 -17.37
CA GLY A 137 7.52 7.04 -18.71
C GLY A 137 8.11 6.12 -19.78
N ASP A 138 9.31 5.60 -19.53
CA ASP A 138 10.00 4.65 -20.40
C ASP A 138 9.20 3.36 -20.54
N TRP A 139 8.73 2.79 -19.43
CA TRP A 139 7.87 1.61 -19.45
C TRP A 139 6.61 1.86 -20.28
N LEU A 140 5.96 3.02 -20.11
CA LEU A 140 4.78 3.45 -20.88
C LEU A 140 5.07 3.69 -22.38
N GLY A 141 6.34 3.68 -22.80
CA GLY A 141 6.75 3.95 -24.16
C GLY A 141 6.61 5.42 -24.54
N PHE A 142 6.67 6.33 -23.55
CA PHE A 142 6.70 7.76 -23.83
C PHE A 142 8.05 8.15 -24.43
N THR A 143 8.07 8.27 -25.75
CA THR A 143 9.25 8.71 -26.49
C THR A 143 9.27 10.23 -26.61
N GLY A 144 10.16 10.87 -25.85
CA GLY A 144 10.48 12.30 -25.97
C GLY A 144 11.05 12.88 -24.67
N ASP A 145 11.83 13.96 -24.78
CA ASP A 145 12.25 14.78 -23.61
C ASP A 145 11.02 15.46 -23.00
N ALA A 146 10.22 14.68 -22.30
CA ALA A 146 9.26 15.18 -21.37
C ALA A 146 10.08 15.81 -20.26
N ASN A 147 10.14 17.14 -20.23
CA ASN A 147 10.25 17.82 -18.96
C ASN A 147 8.97 17.45 -18.17
N LEU A 148 8.91 16.24 -17.59
CA LEU A 148 7.94 15.83 -16.57
C LEU A 148 8.00 16.80 -15.36
N THR A 149 9.08 17.58 -15.29
CA THR A 149 9.32 18.79 -14.49
C THR A 149 8.38 19.96 -14.74
N LYS A 150 7.48 19.92 -15.74
CA LYS A 150 6.42 20.94 -15.95
C LYS A 150 5.05 20.56 -15.40
N GLY A 151 4.97 19.52 -14.57
CA GLY A 151 3.96 19.53 -13.51
C GLY A 151 4.13 20.79 -12.65
N PRO A 152 3.12 21.22 -11.87
CA PRO A 152 3.36 22.28 -10.88
C PRO A 152 4.64 21.94 -10.15
N VAL A 153 5.52 22.92 -9.95
CA VAL A 153 6.63 22.80 -9.00
C VAL A 153 5.94 22.50 -7.68
N ILE A 154 5.78 21.21 -7.38
CA ILE A 154 5.35 20.75 -6.07
C ILE A 154 6.53 21.17 -5.24
N SER A 155 6.32 22.22 -4.46
CA SER A 155 7.33 22.88 -3.64
C SER A 155 8.32 21.85 -3.08
N ASP A 156 9.59 22.21 -2.92
CA ASP A 156 10.53 21.46 -2.06
C ASP A 156 10.05 21.36 -0.60
N GLN A 157 8.90 21.95 -0.27
CA GLN A 157 8.19 21.53 0.92
C GLN A 157 7.71 20.09 0.69
N PRO A 158 8.13 19.13 1.52
CA PRO A 158 7.47 17.82 1.54
C PRO A 158 5.98 18.09 1.53
N VAL A 159 5.24 17.43 0.64
CA VAL A 159 3.78 17.45 0.70
C VAL A 159 3.48 17.15 2.16
N LYS A 160 3.06 18.16 2.92
CA LYS A 160 2.47 17.99 4.25
C LYS A 160 1.09 17.39 4.02
N GLY A 161 1.03 16.28 3.31
CA GLY A 161 0.08 15.27 3.66
C GLY A 161 0.58 14.76 5.00
N ASP A 162 -0.35 14.54 5.91
CA ASP A 162 -0.14 13.89 7.20
C ASP A 162 0.50 12.48 7.12
N PHE A 163 1.13 12.13 5.99
CA PHE A 163 1.89 10.91 5.69
C PHE A 163 3.33 10.94 6.21
N MET A 164 3.83 12.09 6.64
CA MET A 164 5.09 12.15 7.38
C MET A 164 4.80 11.59 8.77
N LEU A 165 4.95 10.27 8.89
CA LEU A 165 5.03 9.59 10.17
C LEU A 165 6.08 10.33 10.99
N GLU A 166 5.68 10.95 12.09
CA GLU A 166 6.66 11.40 13.07
C GLU A 166 7.49 10.15 13.44
N ASN A 167 8.83 10.28 13.33
CA ASN A 167 9.84 9.29 13.70
C ASN A 167 9.84 9.05 15.21
N ASP A 168 8.68 8.73 15.76
CA ASP A 168 8.54 8.23 17.11
C ASP A 168 8.59 6.71 17.03
N ASP A 169 9.80 6.14 17.04
CA ASP A 169 10.06 4.69 16.97
C ASP A 169 9.38 3.89 18.12
N SER A 170 8.74 4.54 19.09
CA SER A 170 8.02 3.90 20.18
C SER A 170 6.55 3.55 19.86
N TRP A 171 6.07 3.91 18.67
CA TRP A 171 4.66 3.76 18.27
C TRP A 171 4.19 2.31 18.11
N LEU A 172 5.10 1.37 17.90
CA LEU A 172 4.83 -0.03 17.64
C LEU A 172 5.67 -0.90 18.57
N SER A 173 5.02 -1.75 19.37
CA SER A 173 5.80 -2.69 20.18
C SER A 173 6.48 -3.74 19.29
N THR A 174 7.66 -4.19 19.72
CA THR A 174 8.40 -5.27 19.06
C THR A 174 7.55 -6.53 18.89
N GLU A 175 6.64 -6.80 19.83
CA GLU A 175 5.73 -7.95 19.74
C GLU A 175 4.71 -7.79 18.60
N VAL A 176 4.10 -6.62 18.43
CA VAL A 176 3.16 -6.38 17.33
C VAL A 176 3.89 -6.27 15.98
N GLN A 177 5.10 -5.70 15.95
CA GLN A 177 5.95 -5.74 14.75
C GLN A 177 6.16 -7.20 14.31
N GLY A 178 6.63 -8.07 15.20
CA GLY A 178 6.86 -9.48 14.86
C GLY A 178 5.60 -10.23 14.47
N LEU A 179 4.45 -9.90 15.08
CA LEU A 179 3.14 -10.45 14.70
C LEU A 179 2.76 -10.06 13.26
N LEU A 180 2.89 -8.78 12.91
CA LEU A 180 2.54 -8.28 11.59
C LEU A 180 3.51 -8.77 10.52
N GLU A 181 4.82 -8.83 10.82
CA GLU A 181 5.82 -9.43 9.95
C GLU A 181 5.48 -10.89 9.66
N ALA A 182 5.17 -11.68 10.68
CA ALA A 182 4.78 -13.09 10.52
C ALA A 182 3.50 -13.24 9.69
N PHE A 183 2.51 -12.35 9.88
CA PHE A 183 1.28 -12.35 9.10
C PHE A 183 1.54 -12.03 7.61
N TYR A 184 2.35 -11.01 7.30
CA TYR A 184 2.58 -10.55 5.92
C TYR A 184 3.63 -11.36 5.16
N GLN A 185 4.58 -12.01 5.84
CA GLN A 185 5.68 -12.76 5.23
C GLN A 185 5.25 -13.75 4.13
N PRO A 186 4.25 -14.63 4.32
CA PRO A 186 3.86 -15.58 3.29
C PRO A 186 3.38 -14.86 2.03
N TYR A 187 2.60 -13.78 2.18
CA TYR A 187 2.07 -13.01 1.08
C TYR A 187 3.13 -12.20 0.33
N ALA A 188 4.16 -11.72 1.03
CA ALA A 188 5.31 -11.08 0.39
C ALA A 188 6.09 -12.08 -0.47
N SER A 189 6.31 -13.29 0.03
CA SER A 189 6.94 -14.37 -0.74
C SER A 189 6.13 -14.74 -2.00
N ASP A 190 4.81 -14.82 -1.86
CA ASP A 190 3.90 -15.10 -2.98
C ASP A 190 3.94 -13.97 -4.01
N LEU A 191 3.95 -12.70 -3.57
CA LEU A 191 4.03 -11.54 -4.45
C LEU A 191 5.26 -11.61 -5.35
N PHE A 192 6.46 -11.81 -4.79
CA PHE A 192 7.69 -11.93 -5.60
C PHE A 192 7.66 -13.13 -6.55
N SER A 193 7.03 -14.22 -6.12
CA SER A 193 6.84 -15.40 -6.96
C SER A 193 5.91 -15.12 -8.15
N ILE A 194 4.81 -14.41 -7.93
CA ILE A 194 3.86 -14.00 -8.98
C ILE A 194 4.52 -13.03 -9.96
N ILE A 195 5.22 -12.00 -9.46
CA ILE A 195 5.92 -11.00 -10.29
C ILE A 195 6.85 -11.71 -11.28
N LYS A 196 7.67 -12.63 -10.76
CA LYS A 196 8.62 -13.40 -11.57
C LYS A 196 7.93 -14.35 -12.55
N ARG A 197 6.86 -15.04 -12.12
CA ARG A 197 6.15 -16.03 -12.93
C ARG A 197 5.40 -15.40 -14.10
N GLU A 198 4.78 -14.24 -13.85
CA GLU A 198 3.87 -13.59 -14.79
C GLU A 198 4.54 -12.47 -15.60
N ASN A 199 5.83 -12.24 -15.38
CA ASN A 199 6.60 -11.18 -16.05
C ASN A 199 6.01 -9.78 -15.83
N VAL A 200 5.64 -9.49 -14.57
CA VAL A 200 5.20 -8.16 -14.13
C VAL A 200 6.42 -7.27 -13.95
N GLU A 201 6.37 -6.04 -14.46
CA GLU A 201 7.49 -5.11 -14.33
C GLU A 201 7.55 -4.53 -12.90
N PHE A 202 8.71 -4.61 -12.26
CA PHE A 202 8.97 -3.93 -10.99
C PHE A 202 9.83 -2.69 -11.26
N ILE A 203 9.18 -1.52 -11.32
CA ILE A 203 9.84 -0.25 -11.56
C ILE A 203 10.40 0.26 -10.24
N ASP A 204 11.71 0.34 -10.20
CA ASP A 204 12.46 0.84 -9.07
C ASP A 204 13.29 2.07 -9.45
N VAL A 205 13.82 2.79 -8.47
CA VAL A 205 14.99 3.65 -8.69
C VAL A 205 16.16 2.72 -8.98
N VAL A 206 16.91 2.95 -10.04
CA VAL A 206 18.21 2.28 -10.22
C VAL A 206 19.04 2.63 -8.98
N GLU A 207 19.25 1.67 -8.08
CA GLU A 207 20.18 1.88 -6.98
C GLU A 207 21.51 2.27 -7.60
N ARG A 208 22.06 3.43 -7.19
CA ARG A 208 23.35 3.96 -7.62
C ARG A 208 24.55 3.02 -7.35
N ASN A 209 24.32 1.79 -6.92
CA ASN A 209 25.32 0.77 -6.64
C ASN A 209 25.58 -0.21 -7.79
N GLU A 210 24.91 -0.09 -8.95
CA GLU A 210 25.28 -0.84 -10.17
C GLU A 210 26.21 -0.06 -11.12
N LEU A 211 26.78 1.06 -10.68
CA LEU A 211 27.73 1.86 -11.47
C LEU A 211 29.20 1.74 -11.04
N PHE A 212 29.55 0.82 -10.12
CA PHE A 212 30.95 0.48 -9.79
C PHE A 212 31.15 -1.00 -9.49
#